data_AF-A0A8J7XPL3-F1
#
_entry.id   AF-A0A8J7XPL3-F1
#
_cell.length_a   1.000
_cell.length_b   1.000
_cell.length_c   1.000
_cell.angle_alpha   90.00
_cell.angle_beta   90.00
_cell.angle_gamma   90.00
#
_symmetry.space_group_name_H-M   'P 1'
#
loop_
_entity.id
_entity.type
_entity.pdbx_description
1 polymer ?
#
loop_
_entity_poly.entity_id
_entity_poly.type
_entity_poly.pdbx_seq_one_letter_code
_entity_poly.pdbx_strand_id
1 'polypeptide(L)'
;ERQQFDEAETWYRKALEIRERLGLERYAATDYHQLGMIAEERQQFDEAETWYRKALEIRERLGLERDAAGDYHQLGRIAEERQQFDEAETWYRKALEIKERLGHPPLLVNTLAVLGVLRLKQNRFHESIAWCGQALTIAAEYKMRVTTLILRYLALSMKSMGEREFTATWQQTFEQEPPLEVLRQIIEELEKGNT
;
A
#
# COMPACT_ATOMS: atom_id res chain seq x y z
N GLU A 1 -23.54 2.36 3.62
CA GLU A 1 -22.23 2.91 3.20
C GLU A 1 -22.26 4.44 3.10
N ARG A 2 -22.82 5.08 2.07
CA ARG A 2 -22.80 6.58 1.95
C ARG A 2 -23.28 7.33 3.20
N GLN A 3 -24.43 6.95 3.76
CA GLN A 3 -24.98 7.60 4.96
C GLN A 3 -24.09 7.43 6.21
N GLN A 4 -23.32 6.34 6.31
CA GLN A 4 -22.42 6.09 7.42
C GLN A 4 -21.15 6.95 7.30
N PHE A 5 -20.68 7.20 6.08
CA PHE A 5 -19.56 8.12 5.83
C PHE A 5 -19.93 9.57 6.14
N ASP A 6 -21.16 10.00 5.82
CA ASP A 6 -21.66 11.35 6.13
C ASP A 6 -21.72 11.60 7.65
N GLU A 7 -22.19 10.59 8.40
CA GLU A 7 -22.24 10.66 9.85
C GLU A 7 -20.83 10.63 10.47
N ALA A 8 -19.95 9.73 9.99
CA ALA A 8 -18.57 9.65 10.47
C ALA A 8 -17.80 10.95 10.23
N GLU A 9 -17.90 11.54 9.04
CA GLU A 9 -17.29 12.82 8.70
C GLU A 9 -17.78 13.94 9.63
N THR A 10 -19.08 13.98 9.91
CA THR A 10 -19.67 14.96 10.83
C THR A 10 -19.06 14.83 12.22
N TRP A 11 -18.92 13.61 12.73
CA TRP A 11 -18.32 13.37 14.04
C TRP A 11 -16.83 13.69 14.07
N TYR A 12 -16.06 13.33 13.04
CA TYR A 12 -14.64 13.66 12.95
C TYR A 12 -14.40 15.16 12.82
N ARG A 13 -15.21 15.91 12.06
CA ARG A 13 -15.11 17.37 12.00
C ARG A 13 -15.39 18.04 13.35
N LYS A 14 -16.41 17.58 14.08
CA LYS A 14 -16.70 18.07 15.44
C LYS A 14 -15.57 17.74 16.41
N ALA A 15 -15.03 16.52 16.35
CA ALA A 15 -13.92 16.11 17.19
C ALA A 15 -12.66 16.95 16.90
N LEU A 16 -12.37 17.17 15.61
CA LEU A 16 -11.25 17.98 15.14
C LEU A 16 -11.35 19.41 15.69
N GLU A 17 -12.49 20.08 15.54
CA GLU A 17 -12.69 21.44 16.06
C GLU A 17 -12.41 21.53 17.56
N ILE A 18 -12.90 20.55 18.34
CA ILE A 18 -12.65 20.48 19.78
C ILE A 18 -11.16 20.28 20.07
N ARG A 19 -10.50 19.35 19.37
CA ARG A 19 -9.08 19.02 19.59
C ARG A 19 -8.16 20.16 19.20
N GLU A 20 -8.44 20.86 18.10
CA GLU A 20 -7.71 22.06 17.70
C GLU A 20 -7.84 23.17 18.74
N ARG A 21 -9.08 23.45 19.18
CA ARG A 21 -9.32 24.45 20.24
C ARG A 21 -8.60 24.13 21.55
N LEU A 22 -8.45 22.85 21.87
CA LEU A 22 -7.75 22.38 23.07
C LEU A 22 -6.23 22.19 22.87
N GLY A 23 -5.69 22.44 21.68
CA GLY A 23 -4.27 22.21 21.38
C GLY A 23 -3.85 20.74 21.40
N LEU A 24 -4.80 19.81 21.21
CA LEU A 24 -4.59 18.37 21.25
C LEU A 24 -4.12 17.85 19.88
N GLU A 25 -2.96 18.33 19.43
CA GLU A 25 -2.47 18.17 18.05
C GLU A 25 -2.36 16.71 17.60
N ARG A 26 -1.87 15.81 18.47
CA ARG A 26 -1.80 14.37 18.17
C ARG A 26 -3.17 13.79 17.80
N TYR A 27 -4.21 14.20 18.50
CA TYR A 27 -5.57 13.72 18.25
C TYR A 27 -6.19 14.41 17.03
N ALA A 28 -5.88 15.68 16.79
CA ALA A 28 -6.27 16.37 15.58
C ALA A 28 -5.68 15.71 14.32
N ALA A 29 -4.40 15.29 14.36
CA ALA A 29 -3.77 14.54 13.28
C ALA A 29 -4.50 13.23 12.97
N THR A 30 -5.01 12.54 14.00
CA THR A 30 -5.84 11.34 13.80
C THR A 30 -7.16 11.68 13.10
N ASP A 31 -7.84 12.76 13.46
CA ASP A 31 -9.08 13.15 12.76
C ASP A 31 -8.80 13.56 11.31
N TYR A 32 -7.73 14.30 11.07
CA TYR A 32 -7.30 14.62 9.70
C TYR A 32 -7.09 13.36 8.87
N HIS A 33 -6.36 12.37 9.39
CA HIS A 33 -6.20 11.10 8.69
C HIS A 33 -7.55 10.41 8.37
N GLN A 34 -8.48 10.39 9.33
CA GLN A 34 -9.78 9.76 9.13
C GLN A 34 -10.67 10.51 8.14
N LEU A 35 -10.63 11.85 8.14
CA LEU A 35 -11.29 12.67 7.12
C LEU A 35 -10.69 12.42 5.73
N GLY A 36 -9.37 12.22 5.66
CA GLY A 36 -8.68 11.78 4.45
C GLY A 36 -9.20 10.45 3.91
N MET A 37 -9.35 9.45 4.78
CA MET A 37 -9.91 8.15 4.42
C MET A 37 -11.35 8.25 3.91
N ILE A 38 -12.19 9.08 4.54
CA ILE A 38 -13.57 9.27 4.09
C ILE A 38 -13.64 9.94 2.71
N ALA A 39 -12.82 10.98 2.50
CA ALA A 39 -12.75 11.66 1.20
C ALA A 39 -12.26 10.71 0.09
N GLU A 40 -11.28 9.86 0.41
CA GLU A 40 -10.76 8.81 -0.47
C GLU A 40 -11.84 7.79 -0.87
N GLU A 41 -12.62 7.27 0.07
CA GLU A 41 -13.73 6.34 -0.19
C GLU A 41 -14.79 6.96 -1.10
N ARG A 42 -14.91 8.28 -1.10
CA ARG A 42 -15.77 9.05 -2.00
C ARG A 42 -15.09 9.47 -3.31
N GLN A 43 -13.85 9.02 -3.55
CA GLN A 43 -13.03 9.39 -4.70
C GLN A 43 -12.74 10.89 -4.80
N GLN A 44 -12.79 11.61 -3.68
CA GLN A 44 -12.46 13.03 -3.57
C GLN A 44 -10.95 13.18 -3.29
N PHE A 45 -10.13 12.81 -4.27
CA PHE A 45 -8.69 12.63 -4.06
C PHE A 45 -7.95 13.91 -3.65
N ASP A 46 -8.34 15.08 -4.16
CA ASP A 46 -7.73 16.38 -3.79
C ASP A 46 -8.01 16.74 -2.32
N GLU A 47 -9.22 16.45 -1.86
CA GLU A 47 -9.61 16.66 -0.46
C GLU A 47 -8.89 15.66 0.45
N ALA A 48 -8.84 14.39 0.05
CA ALA A 48 -8.13 13.34 0.78
C ALA A 48 -6.65 13.67 0.99
N GLU A 49 -5.96 14.10 -0.08
CA GLU A 49 -4.56 14.53 -0.04
C GLU A 49 -4.34 15.71 0.89
N THR A 50 -5.24 16.70 0.88
CA THR A 50 -5.17 17.85 1.79
C THR A 50 -5.25 17.40 3.24
N TRP A 51 -6.17 16.49 3.56
CA TRP A 51 -6.32 15.95 4.91
C TRP A 51 -5.12 15.12 5.35
N TYR A 52 -4.61 14.23 4.49
CA TYR A 52 -3.42 13.43 4.80
C TYR A 52 -2.17 14.29 4.99
N ARG A 53 -1.97 15.34 4.20
CA ARG A 53 -0.82 16.26 4.41
C ARG A 53 -0.88 16.99 5.74
N LYS A 54 -2.06 17.43 6.19
CA LYS A 54 -2.22 18.04 7.52
C LYS A 54 -1.91 17.05 8.65
N ALA A 55 -2.37 15.81 8.54
CA ALA A 55 -2.04 14.76 9.50
C ALA A 55 -0.52 14.50 9.54
N LEU A 56 0.09 14.37 8.36
CA LEU A 56 1.52 14.11 8.20
C LEU A 56 2.37 15.23 8.82
N GLU A 57 2.09 16.49 8.51
CA GLU A 57 2.84 17.65 9.05
C GLU A 57 2.89 17.62 10.58
N ILE A 58 1.74 17.36 11.23
CA ILE A 58 1.67 17.26 12.69
C ILE A 58 2.46 16.04 13.18
N ARG A 59 2.30 14.87 12.54
CA ARG A 59 2.98 13.64 12.96
C ARG A 59 4.49 13.74 12.82
N GLU A 60 5.00 14.37 11.76
CA GLU A 60 6.43 14.64 11.59
C GLU A 60 6.95 15.58 12.69
N ARG A 61 6.24 16.69 12.92
CA ARG A 61 6.62 17.65 13.96
C ARG A 61 6.63 17.04 15.36
N LEU A 62 5.73 16.10 15.64
CA LEU A 62 5.63 15.40 16.92
C LEU A 62 6.51 14.13 17.00
N GLY A 63 7.25 13.77 15.94
CA GLY A 63 8.07 12.56 15.90
C GLY A 63 7.25 11.25 15.95
N LEU A 64 6.01 11.28 15.48
CA LEU A 64 5.10 10.13 15.45
C LEU A 64 5.31 9.29 14.19
N GLU A 65 6.48 8.68 14.09
CA GLU A 65 6.99 8.09 12.84
C GLU A 65 6.10 6.98 12.30
N ARG A 66 5.61 6.10 13.18
CA ARG A 66 4.69 5.02 12.80
C ARG A 66 3.41 5.56 12.15
N ASP A 67 2.89 6.66 12.68
CA ASP A 67 1.67 7.27 12.17
C ASP A 67 1.96 8.02 10.85
N ALA A 68 3.11 8.72 10.76
CA ALA A 68 3.57 9.38 9.54
C ALA A 68 3.78 8.38 8.38
N ALA A 69 4.30 7.18 8.65
CA ALA A 69 4.42 6.12 7.66
C ALA A 69 3.06 5.68 7.09
N GLY A 70 1.99 5.78 7.90
CA GLY A 70 0.61 5.56 7.46
C GLY A 70 0.16 6.63 6.47
N ASP A 71 0.39 7.92 6.76
CA ASP A 71 0.03 9.02 5.85
C ASP A 71 0.82 8.98 4.55
N TYR A 72 2.13 8.69 4.62
CA TYR A 72 2.95 8.51 3.43
C TYR A 72 2.39 7.40 2.53
N HIS A 73 1.93 6.28 3.11
CA HIS A 73 1.30 5.22 2.33
C HIS A 73 0.00 5.70 1.65
N GLN A 74 -0.84 6.45 2.35
CA GLN A 74 -2.09 6.95 1.78
C GLN A 74 -1.85 8.00 0.68
N LEU A 75 -0.87 8.89 0.85
CA LEU A 75 -0.46 9.85 -0.18
C LEU A 75 0.08 9.14 -1.43
N GLY A 76 0.87 8.07 -1.25
CA GLY A 76 1.30 7.22 -2.35
C GLY A 76 0.12 6.62 -3.12
N ARG A 77 -0.91 6.16 -2.40
CA ARG A 77 -2.11 5.58 -3.00
C ARG A 77 -2.93 6.60 -3.77
N ILE A 78 -3.07 7.83 -3.25
CA ILE A 78 -3.70 8.93 -3.99
C ILE A 78 -2.95 9.24 -5.30
N ALA A 79 -1.62 9.27 -5.26
CA ALA A 79 -0.81 9.45 -6.46
C ALA A 79 -1.00 8.28 -7.46
N GLU A 80 -1.14 7.03 -7.00
CA GLU A 80 -1.46 5.90 -7.87
C GLU A 80 -2.82 6.02 -8.56
N GLU A 81 -3.86 6.43 -7.84
CA GLU A 81 -5.20 6.64 -8.41
C GLU A 81 -5.18 7.71 -9.52
N ARG A 82 -4.27 8.68 -9.41
CA ARG A 82 -4.00 9.69 -10.43
C ARG A 82 -2.99 9.27 -11.51
N GLN A 83 -2.49 8.04 -11.46
CA GLN A 83 -1.45 7.50 -12.35
C GLN A 83 -0.12 8.28 -12.29
N GLN A 84 0.15 8.95 -11.17
CA GLN A 84 1.39 9.68 -10.89
C GLN A 84 2.41 8.73 -10.24
N PHE A 85 2.89 7.77 -11.02
CA PHE A 85 3.64 6.63 -10.50
C PHE A 85 4.97 6.99 -9.82
N ASP A 86 5.71 7.98 -10.32
CA ASP A 86 6.98 8.41 -9.72
C ASP A 86 6.78 9.10 -8.37
N GLU A 87 5.68 9.86 -8.24
CA GLU A 87 5.29 10.48 -6.97
C GLU A 87 4.83 9.41 -5.97
N ALA A 88 4.02 8.46 -6.41
CA ALA A 88 3.57 7.34 -5.59
C ALA A 88 4.75 6.56 -5.01
N GLU A 89 5.74 6.23 -5.86
CA GLU A 89 6.97 5.55 -5.46
C GLU A 89 7.74 6.34 -4.40
N THR A 90 7.84 7.66 -4.56
CA THR A 90 8.52 8.54 -3.59
C THR A 90 7.85 8.45 -2.22
N TRP A 91 6.51 8.52 -2.18
CA TRP A 91 5.76 8.41 -0.94
C TRP A 91 5.87 7.02 -0.29
N TYR A 92 5.76 5.95 -1.08
CA TYR A 92 5.91 4.59 -0.56
C TYR A 92 7.31 4.29 -0.04
N ARG A 93 8.36 4.83 -0.67
CA ARG A 93 9.73 4.69 -0.14
C ARG A 93 9.89 5.34 1.23
N LYS A 94 9.34 6.54 1.44
CA LYS A 94 9.37 7.18 2.76
C LYS A 94 8.64 6.35 3.83
N ALA A 95 7.48 5.79 3.48
CA ALA A 95 6.77 4.87 4.37
C ALA A 95 7.60 3.62 4.68
N LEU A 96 8.27 3.05 3.67
CA LEU A 96 9.09 1.85 3.79
C LEU A 96 10.29 2.09 4.72
N GLU A 97 11.05 3.16 4.49
CA GLU A 97 12.24 3.52 5.29
C GLU A 97 11.91 3.65 6.78
N ILE A 98 10.77 4.29 7.11
CA ILE A 98 10.32 4.38 8.50
C ILE A 98 9.98 3.00 9.05
N LYS A 99 9.22 2.19 8.32
CA LYS A 99 8.79 0.86 8.79
C LYS A 99 9.97 -0.09 8.96
N GLU A 100 11.00 0.01 8.12
CA GLU A 100 12.25 -0.75 8.24
C GLU A 100 12.96 -0.38 9.54
N ARG A 101 13.10 0.92 9.82
CA ARG A 101 13.71 1.42 11.06
C ARG A 101 12.93 1.04 12.33
N LEU A 102 11.60 0.97 12.24
CA LEU A 102 10.75 0.50 13.34
C LEU A 102 10.84 -1.03 13.56
N GLY A 103 11.49 -1.77 12.66
CA GLY A 103 11.80 -3.18 12.86
C GLY A 103 10.58 -4.10 12.94
N HIS A 104 9.50 -3.79 12.22
CA HIS A 104 8.26 -4.58 12.26
C HIS A 104 7.90 -5.12 10.87
N PRO A 105 8.44 -6.30 10.47
CA PRO A 105 8.34 -6.82 9.11
C PRO A 105 6.91 -6.88 8.53
N PRO A 106 5.86 -7.27 9.30
CA PRO A 106 4.48 -7.26 8.80
C PRO A 106 3.98 -5.91 8.28
N LEU A 107 4.51 -4.77 8.76
CA LEU A 107 4.11 -3.45 8.30
C LEU A 107 4.62 -3.15 6.88
N LEU A 108 5.70 -3.81 6.46
CA LEU A 108 6.33 -3.64 5.15
C LEU A 108 5.49 -4.25 4.03
N VAL A 109 4.81 -5.37 4.31
CA VAL A 109 4.17 -6.23 3.29
C VAL A 109 3.27 -5.46 2.34
N ASN A 110 2.36 -4.62 2.86
CA ASN A 110 1.45 -3.87 2.00
C ASN A 110 2.19 -2.85 1.13
N THR A 111 3.22 -2.19 1.65
CA THR A 111 4.00 -1.21 0.90
C THR A 111 4.86 -1.89 -0.17
N LEU A 112 5.50 -3.01 0.15
CA LEU A 112 6.26 -3.82 -0.81
C LEU A 112 5.35 -4.38 -1.92
N ALA A 113 4.19 -4.92 -1.55
CA ALA A 113 3.22 -5.44 -2.51
C ALA A 113 2.77 -4.36 -3.51
N VAL A 114 2.48 -3.16 -3.01
CA VAL A 114 2.06 -2.03 -3.86
C VAL A 114 3.20 -1.55 -4.77
N LEU A 115 4.44 -1.44 -4.27
CA LEU A 115 5.60 -1.15 -5.12
C LEU A 115 5.78 -2.21 -6.23
N GLY A 116 5.53 -3.48 -5.93
CA GLY A 116 5.51 -4.55 -6.92
C GLY A 116 4.44 -4.36 -7.99
N VAL A 117 3.21 -4.01 -7.60
CA VAL A 117 2.11 -3.70 -8.52
C VAL A 117 2.44 -2.51 -9.41
N LEU A 118 3.04 -1.46 -8.84
CA LEU A 118 3.45 -0.28 -9.57
C LEU A 118 4.41 -0.66 -10.70
N ARG A 119 5.41 -1.50 -10.39
CA ARG A 119 6.37 -2.02 -11.37
C ARG A 119 5.72 -2.92 -12.40
N LEU A 120 4.78 -3.77 -12.00
CA LEU A 120 4.00 -4.59 -12.91
C LEU A 120 3.23 -3.72 -13.93
N LYS A 121 2.54 -2.66 -13.48
CA LYS A 121 1.82 -1.72 -14.36
C LYS A 121 2.75 -0.99 -15.34
N GLN A 122 4.01 -0.77 -14.94
CA GLN A 122 5.06 -0.19 -15.79
C GLN A 122 5.76 -1.21 -16.71
N ASN A 123 5.32 -2.48 -16.75
CA ASN A 123 5.98 -3.59 -17.45
C ASN A 123 7.43 -3.87 -16.97
N ARG A 124 7.78 -3.46 -15.75
CA ARG A 124 9.08 -3.71 -15.11
C ARG A 124 9.01 -5.01 -14.31
N PHE A 125 8.88 -6.14 -15.01
CA PHE A 125 8.57 -7.44 -14.40
C PHE A 125 9.62 -7.94 -13.41
N HIS A 126 10.92 -7.75 -13.68
CA HIS A 126 11.98 -8.17 -12.75
C HIS A 126 11.87 -7.46 -11.39
N GLU A 127 11.61 -6.15 -11.40
CA GLU A 127 11.43 -5.39 -10.17
C GLU A 127 10.11 -5.72 -9.48
N SER A 128 9.04 -5.96 -10.25
CA SER A 128 7.77 -6.47 -9.70
C SER A 128 8.00 -7.77 -8.91
N ILE A 129 8.78 -8.69 -9.46
CA ILE A 129 9.12 -9.97 -8.81
C ILE A 129 9.94 -9.73 -7.54
N ALA A 130 10.92 -8.84 -7.58
CA ALA A 130 11.73 -8.53 -6.40
C ALA A 130 10.84 -7.99 -5.25
N TRP A 131 9.99 -6.99 -5.53
CA TRP A 131 9.12 -6.40 -4.52
C TRP A 131 8.03 -7.36 -4.04
N CYS A 132 7.32 -8.02 -4.95
CA CYS A 132 6.26 -8.97 -4.60
C CYS A 132 6.82 -10.21 -3.90
N GLY A 133 7.99 -10.70 -4.29
CA GLY A 133 8.62 -11.86 -3.66
C GLY A 133 9.07 -11.56 -2.23
N GLN A 134 9.67 -10.38 -1.98
CA GLN A 134 9.97 -9.94 -0.61
C GLN A 134 8.69 -9.83 0.24
N ALA A 135 7.64 -9.21 -0.31
CA ALA A 135 6.34 -9.11 0.36
C ALA A 135 5.76 -10.50 0.68
N LEU A 136 5.86 -11.46 -0.26
CA LEU A 136 5.36 -12.82 -0.10
C LEU A 136 6.11 -13.57 1.01
N THR A 137 7.44 -13.47 1.06
CA THR A 137 8.26 -14.13 2.08
C THR A 137 7.82 -13.72 3.48
N ILE A 138 7.69 -12.41 3.73
CA ILE A 138 7.22 -11.89 5.02
C ILE A 138 5.76 -12.29 5.26
N ALA A 139 4.88 -12.13 4.26
CA ALA A 139 3.46 -12.44 4.41
C ALA A 139 3.23 -13.93 4.77
N ALA A 140 3.99 -14.83 4.17
CA ALA A 140 3.93 -16.27 4.43
C ALA A 140 4.41 -16.62 5.84
N GLU A 141 5.53 -16.04 6.28
CA GLU A 141 6.08 -16.23 7.63
C GLU A 141 5.06 -15.85 8.72
N TYR A 142 4.36 -14.73 8.52
CA TYR A 142 3.36 -14.21 9.46
C TYR A 142 1.92 -14.67 9.14
N LYS A 143 1.72 -15.57 8.18
CA LYS A 143 0.41 -16.12 7.78
C LYS A 143 -0.64 -15.04 7.44
N MET A 144 -0.20 -13.99 6.75
CA MET A 144 -1.03 -12.84 6.41
C MET A 144 -1.98 -13.16 5.25
N ARG A 145 -3.21 -12.64 5.31
CA ARG A 145 -4.24 -12.86 4.27
C ARG A 145 -3.88 -12.24 2.91
N VAL A 146 -3.02 -11.23 2.89
CA VAL A 146 -2.57 -10.52 1.67
C VAL A 146 -1.72 -11.41 0.74
N THR A 147 -1.24 -12.56 1.22
CA THR A 147 -0.50 -13.56 0.42
C THR A 147 -1.19 -13.90 -0.90
N THR A 148 -2.52 -14.11 -0.89
CA THR A 148 -3.29 -14.44 -2.10
C THR A 148 -3.21 -13.33 -3.15
N LEU A 149 -3.25 -12.07 -2.72
CA LEU A 149 -3.16 -10.92 -3.62
C LEU A 149 -1.76 -10.80 -4.23
N ILE A 150 -0.72 -11.00 -3.43
CA ILE A 150 0.68 -10.96 -3.87
C ILE A 150 0.96 -12.07 -4.88
N LEU A 151 0.48 -13.30 -4.62
CA LEU A 151 0.58 -14.43 -5.55
C LEU A 151 -0.10 -14.13 -6.89
N ARG A 152 -1.23 -13.41 -6.89
CA ARG A 152 -1.89 -12.97 -8.12
C ARG A 152 -1.02 -12.02 -8.94
N TYR A 153 -0.31 -11.08 -8.30
CA TYR A 153 0.60 -10.17 -9.02
C TYR A 153 1.84 -10.89 -9.58
N LEU A 154 2.38 -11.86 -8.83
CA LEU A 154 3.45 -12.73 -9.32
C LEU A 154 2.98 -13.59 -10.50
N ALA A 155 1.76 -14.13 -10.44
CA ALA A 155 1.15 -14.90 -11.53
C ALA A 155 0.98 -14.05 -12.80
N LEU A 156 0.54 -12.79 -12.67
CA LEU A 156 0.46 -11.86 -13.81
C LEU A 156 1.84 -11.52 -14.39
N SER A 157 2.86 -11.35 -13.53
CA SER A 157 4.25 -11.14 -13.98
C SER A 157 4.76 -12.36 -14.75
N MET A 158 4.55 -13.57 -14.20
CA MET A 158 4.92 -14.84 -14.82
C MET A 158 4.23 -15.06 -16.15
N LYS A 159 2.92 -14.76 -16.24
CA LYS A 159 2.16 -14.84 -17.49
C LYS A 159 2.74 -13.92 -18.57
N SER A 160 3.18 -12.73 -18.19
CA SER A 160 3.63 -11.70 -19.12
C SER A 160 5.03 -11.97 -19.68
N MET A 161 5.96 -12.46 -18.86
CA MET A 161 7.35 -12.74 -19.27
C MET A 161 7.61 -14.21 -19.64
N GLY A 162 6.70 -15.11 -19.27
CA GLY A 162 6.85 -16.55 -19.43
C GLY A 162 7.54 -17.21 -18.23
N GLU A 163 7.17 -18.48 -17.99
CA GLU A 163 7.57 -19.22 -16.79
C GLU A 163 9.09 -19.41 -16.67
N ARG A 164 9.79 -19.65 -17.78
CA ARG A 164 11.23 -19.87 -17.79
C ARG A 164 12.00 -18.63 -17.31
N GLU A 165 11.63 -17.46 -17.84
CA GLU A 165 12.27 -16.19 -17.48
C GLU A 165 11.92 -15.77 -16.05
N PHE A 166 10.65 -15.98 -15.66
CA PHE A 166 10.20 -15.79 -14.28
C PHE A 166 11.00 -16.63 -13.29
N THR A 167 11.17 -17.92 -13.58
CA THR A 167 11.89 -18.87 -12.70
C THR A 167 13.35 -18.46 -12.54
N ALA A 168 14.02 -18.12 -13.64
CA ALA A 168 15.40 -17.64 -13.61
C ALA A 168 15.54 -16.35 -12.76
N THR A 169 14.63 -15.39 -12.96
CA THR A 169 14.62 -14.13 -12.21
C THR A 169 14.38 -14.37 -10.71
N TRP A 170 13.44 -15.23 -10.37
CA TRP A 170 13.12 -15.57 -8.99
C TRP A 170 14.30 -16.25 -8.29
N GLN A 171 14.88 -17.28 -8.91
CA GLN A 171 16.02 -18.01 -8.35
C GLN A 171 17.23 -17.08 -8.17
N GLN A 172 17.49 -16.17 -9.11
CA GLN A 172 18.54 -15.16 -8.99
C GLN A 172 18.31 -14.22 -7.79
N THR A 173 17.06 -13.91 -7.48
CA THR A 173 16.72 -12.90 -6.45
C THR A 173 16.63 -13.48 -5.05
N PHE A 174 16.10 -14.71 -4.92
CA PHE A 174 15.74 -15.29 -3.63
C PHE A 174 16.47 -16.60 -3.31
N GLU A 175 17.26 -17.13 -4.25
CA GLU A 175 18.00 -18.40 -4.09
C GLU A 175 17.10 -19.57 -3.64
N GLN A 176 15.81 -19.52 -3.98
CA GLN A 176 14.79 -20.51 -3.62
C GLN A 176 13.90 -20.83 -4.83
N GLU A 177 13.20 -21.96 -4.80
CA GLU A 177 12.24 -22.30 -5.84
C GLU A 177 11.01 -21.36 -5.80
N PRO A 178 10.49 -20.90 -6.95
CA PRO A 178 9.25 -20.15 -6.98
C PRO A 178 8.04 -21.04 -6.69
N PRO A 179 6.92 -20.47 -6.18
CA PRO A 179 5.68 -21.21 -5.96
C PRO A 179 4.91 -21.50 -7.27
N LEU A 180 5.59 -22.07 -8.28
CA LEU A 180 5.09 -22.20 -9.66
C LEU A 180 3.73 -22.88 -9.76
N GLU A 181 3.50 -23.93 -8.96
CA GLU A 181 2.23 -24.66 -8.98
C GLU A 181 1.04 -23.76 -8.63
N VAL A 182 1.18 -22.97 -7.56
CA VAL A 182 0.14 -22.02 -7.14
C VAL A 182 -0.04 -20.92 -8.18
N LEU A 183 1.06 -20.42 -8.77
CA LEU A 183 0.99 -19.38 -9.79
C LEU A 183 0.28 -19.87 -11.05
N ARG A 184 0.53 -21.10 -11.49
CA ARG A 184 -0.15 -21.71 -12.65
C ARG A 184 -1.65 -21.84 -12.40
N GLN A 185 -2.04 -22.35 -11.23
CA GLN A 185 -3.45 -22.46 -10.85
C GLN A 185 -4.16 -21.09 -10.90
N ILE A 186 -3.53 -20.04 -10.37
CA ILE A 186 -4.07 -18.68 -10.44
C ILE A 186 -4.18 -18.19 -11.89
N ILE A 187 -3.18 -18.45 -12.75
CA ILE A 187 -3.26 -18.09 -14.18
C ILE A 187 -4.47 -18.76 -14.85
N GLU A 188 -4.67 -20.06 -14.61
CA GLU A 188 -5.81 -20.78 -15.17
C GLU A 188 -7.16 -20.22 -14.69
N GLU A 189 -7.28 -19.91 -13.40
CA GLU A 189 -8.49 -19.30 -12.84
C GLU A 189 -8.79 -17.93 -13.47
N LEU A 190 -7.76 -17.11 -13.70
CA LEU A 190 -7.89 -15.81 -14.35
C LEU A 190 -8.33 -15.93 -15.81
N GLU A 191 -7.97 -17.02 -16.48
CA GLU A 191 -8.38 -17.29 -17.86
C GLU A 191 -9.83 -17.81 -17.93
N LYS A 192 -10.22 -18.72 -17.03
CA LYS A 192 -11.58 -19.26 -16.93
C LYS A 192 -12.62 -18.22 -16.50
N GLY A 193 -12.22 -17.22 -15.71
CA GLY A 193 -13.10 -16.12 -15.28
C GLY A 193 -13.33 -15.01 -16.31
N ASN A 194 -12.59 -15.03 -17.42
CA ASN A 194 -12.70 -14.06 -18.52
C ASN A 194 -13.40 -14.62 -19.77
N THR A 195 -13.90 -15.87 -19.70
CA THR A 195 -14.73 -16.54 -20.72
C THR A 195 -16.17 -16.64 -20.27
#